data_AF-A0A2H0Z2U8-F1
#
_entry.id   AF-A0A2H0Z2U8-F1
#
_cell.length_a   1.000
_cell.length_b   1.000
_cell.length_c   1.000
_cell.angle_alpha   90.00
_cell.angle_beta   90.00
_cell.angle_gamma   90.00
#
_symmetry.space_group_name_H-M   'P 1'
#
loop_
_entity.id
_entity.type
_entity.pdbx_description
1 polymer ?
#
loop_
_entity_poly.entity_id
_entity_poly.type
_entity_poly.pdbx_seq_one_letter_code
_entity_poly.pdbx_strand_id
1 'polypeptide(L)' 'ESQRMQFILLKEKQEADRKRIEAQGIADFQKIVSMGLNDQLLKWKGIEATEKLAGSNNSKIVVIGSGKDGLPLILGGN' A
#
# COMPACT_ATOMS: atom_id res chain seq x y z
N GLU A 1 -40.19 -16.63 -25.79
CA GLU A 1 -39.72 -16.41 -24.40
C GLU A 1 -38.43 -17.17 -24.04
N SER A 2 -38.28 -18.44 -24.47
CA SER A 2 -37.04 -19.25 -24.25
C SER A 2 -35.73 -18.56 -24.66
N GLN A 3 -35.68 -17.88 -25.82
CA GLN A 3 -34.47 -17.19 -26.30
C GLN A 3 -34.02 -16.01 -25.41
N ARG A 4 -34.96 -15.30 -24.75
CA ARG A 4 -34.61 -14.22 -23.80
C ARG A 4 -34.00 -14.78 -22.53
N MET A 5 -34.52 -15.89 -22.03
CA MET A 5 -34.00 -16.54 -20.82
C MET A 5 -32.57 -17.08 -21.06
N GLN A 6 -32.33 -17.68 -22.23
CA GLN A 6 -30.99 -18.11 -22.64
C GLN A 6 -30.00 -16.93 -22.75
N PHE A 7 -30.44 -15.79 -23.30
CA PHE A 7 -29.62 -14.58 -23.38
C PHE A 7 -29.26 -14.01 -22.00
N ILE A 8 -30.22 -13.99 -21.07
CA ILE A 8 -29.98 -13.54 -19.69
C ILE A 8 -28.99 -14.48 -18.99
N LEU A 9 -29.19 -15.80 -19.08
CA LEU A 9 -28.26 -16.78 -18.49
C LEU A 9 -26.84 -16.65 -19.06
N LEU A 10 -26.70 -16.44 -20.36
CA LEU A 10 -25.40 -16.26 -21.01
C LEU A 10 -24.71 -14.97 -20.53
N LYS A 11 -25.46 -13.88 -20.41
CA LYS A 11 -24.96 -12.59 -19.92
C LYS A 11 -24.48 -12.70 -18.47
N GLU A 12 -25.27 -13.30 -17.58
CA GLU A 12 -24.91 -13.51 -16.17
C GLU A 12 -23.65 -14.38 -16.03
N LYS A 13 -23.52 -15.42 -16.87
CA LYS A 13 -22.32 -16.26 -16.90
C LYS A 13 -21.06 -15.47 -17.30
N GLN A 14 -21.16 -14.63 -18.33
CA GLN A 14 -20.04 -13.76 -18.75
C GLN A 14 -19.68 -12.72 -17.69
N GLU A 15 -20.67 -12.12 -17.03
CA GLU A 15 -20.47 -11.21 -15.90
C GLU A 15 -19.74 -11.90 -14.73
N ALA A 16 -20.15 -13.13 -14.39
CA ALA A 16 -19.52 -13.92 -13.35
C ALA A 16 -18.06 -14.27 -13.70
N ASP A 17 -17.80 -14.68 -14.94
CA ASP A 17 -16.44 -14.97 -15.41
C ASP A 17 -15.56 -13.73 -15.42
N ARG A 18 -16.09 -12.56 -15.82
CA ARG A 18 -15.34 -11.29 -15.74
C ARG A 18 -14.92 -10.97 -14.31
N LYS A 19 -15.87 -11.02 -13.37
CA LYS A 19 -15.61 -10.76 -11.95
C LYS A 19 -14.60 -11.73 -11.36
N ARG A 20 -14.65 -13.01 -11.76
CA ARG A 20 -13.68 -14.03 -11.35
C ARG A 20 -12.27 -13.72 -11.84
N ILE A 21 -12.12 -13.35 -13.12
CA ILE A 21 -10.81 -13.01 -13.70
C ILE A 21 -10.23 -11.77 -13.02
N GLU A 22 -11.06 -10.76 -12.77
CA GLU A 22 -10.66 -9.53 -12.07
C GLU A 22 -10.20 -9.82 -10.63
N ALA A 23 -10.97 -10.61 -9.88
CA ALA A 23 -10.60 -11.03 -8.54
C ALA A 23 -9.30 -11.84 -8.51
N GLN A 24 -9.11 -12.74 -9.48
CA GLN A 24 -7.87 -13.52 -9.63
C GLN A 24 -6.67 -12.61 -9.89
N GLY A 25 -6.81 -11.64 -10.80
CA GLY A 25 -5.74 -10.68 -11.10
C GLY A 25 -5.35 -9.83 -9.87
N ILE A 26 -6.33 -9.39 -9.07
CA ILE A 26 -6.07 -8.67 -7.82
C ILE A 26 -5.35 -9.55 -6.80
N ALA A 27 -5.80 -10.80 -6.64
CA ALA A 27 -5.18 -11.75 -5.71
C ALA A 27 -3.72 -12.06 -6.10
N ASP A 28 -3.47 -12.30 -7.38
CA ASP A 28 -2.13 -12.58 -7.91
C ASP A 28 -1.22 -11.36 -7.78
N PHE A 29 -1.74 -10.17 -8.05
CA PHE A 29 -1.02 -8.92 -7.82
C PHE A 29 -0.64 -8.75 -6.34
N GLN A 30 -1.61 -8.91 -5.43
CA GLN A 30 -1.35 -8.81 -3.99
C GLN A 30 -0.31 -9.85 -3.54
N LYS A 31 -0.38 -11.07 -4.05
CA LYS A 31 0.59 -12.13 -3.77
C LYS A 31 1.99 -11.74 -4.27
N ILE A 32 2.13 -11.29 -5.51
CA ILE A 32 3.40 -10.84 -6.09
C ILE A 32 3.99 -9.68 -5.29
N VAL A 33 3.16 -8.68 -4.97
CA VAL A 33 3.59 -7.51 -4.19
C VAL A 33 4.01 -7.92 -2.78
N SER A 34 3.24 -8.79 -2.10
CA SER A 34 3.60 -9.31 -0.78
C SER A 34 4.88 -10.14 -0.78
N MET A 35 5.14 -10.89 -1.86
CA MET A 35 6.40 -11.64 -2.02
C MET A 35 7.59 -10.69 -2.27
N GLY A 36 7.36 -9.56 -2.93
CA GLY A 36 8.36 -8.52 -3.15
C GLY A 36 8.62 -7.64 -1.92
N LEU A 37 7.66 -7.54 -1.01
CA LEU A 37 7.76 -6.80 0.25
C LEU A 37 8.53 -7.62 1.29
N ASN A 38 9.85 -7.65 1.14
CA ASN A 38 10.77 -8.15 2.16
C ASN A 38 10.93 -7.10 3.29
N ASP A 39 11.01 -7.54 4.54
CA ASP A 39 11.32 -6.69 5.70
C ASP A 39 12.55 -5.80 5.48
N GLN A 40 13.55 -6.30 4.76
CA GLN A 40 14.74 -5.53 4.39
C GLN A 40 14.42 -4.38 3.43
N LEU A 41 13.52 -4.60 2.45
CA LEU A 41 13.08 -3.57 1.51
C LEU A 41 12.25 -2.49 2.21
N LEU A 42 11.36 -2.89 3.13
CA LEU A 42 10.57 -1.97 3.95
C LEU A 42 11.46 -1.08 4.84
N LYS A 43 12.47 -1.68 5.50
CA LYS A 43 13.46 -0.93 6.27
C LYS A 43 14.25 0.03 5.40
N TRP A 44 14.72 -0.41 4.24
CA TRP A 44 15.43 0.44 3.29
C TRP A 44 14.56 1.62 2.82
N LYS A 45 13.29 1.38 2.48
CA LYS A 45 12.33 2.44 2.13
C LYS A 45 12.05 3.41 3.29
N GLY A 46 12.01 2.91 4.52
CA GLY A 46 11.89 3.74 5.72
C GLY A 46 13.10 4.67 5.90
N ILE A 47 14.31 4.17 5.66
CA ILE A 47 15.54 4.98 5.69
C ILE A 47 15.51 6.03 4.58
N GLU A 48 15.18 5.66 3.35
CA GLU A 48 15.07 6.58 2.21
C GLU A 48 14.04 7.69 2.48
N ALA A 49 12.88 7.34 3.05
CA ALA A 49 11.86 8.31 3.44
C ALA A 49 12.35 9.26 4.54
N THR A 50 13.07 8.74 5.53
CA THR A 50 13.65 9.54 6.62
C THR A 50 14.73 10.49 6.10
N GLU A 51 15.59 10.03 5.17
CA GLU A 51 16.59 10.86 4.50
C GLU A 51 15.95 12.00 3.71
N LYS A 52 14.91 11.71 2.93
CA LYS A 52 14.15 12.74 2.19
C LYS A 52 13.47 13.75 3.11
N LEU A 53 12.93 13.28 4.23
CA LEU A 53 12.36 14.16 5.24
C LEU A 53 13.44 15.03 5.91
N ALA A 54 14.61 14.47 6.20
CA ALA A 54 15.75 15.18 6.79
C ALA A 54 16.33 16.24 5.85
N GLY A 55 16.34 15.99 4.54
CA GLY A 55 16.77 16.96 3.54
C GLY A 55 15.69 17.98 3.14
N SER A 56 14.45 17.83 3.61
CA SER A 56 13.35 18.71 3.22
C SER A 56 13.33 19.98 4.08
N ASN A 57 13.35 21.12 3.40
CA ASN A 57 13.39 22.47 3.99
C ASN A 57 12.15 22.83 4.83
N ASN A 58 11.11 22.00 4.83
CA ASN A 58 9.85 22.23 5.54
C ASN A 58 9.51 21.12 6.56
N SER A 59 10.43 20.20 6.86
CA SER A 59 10.19 19.12 7.81
C SER A 59 10.71 19.49 9.20
N LYS A 60 9.90 19.32 10.24
CA LYS A 60 10.38 19.29 11.63
C LYS A 60 10.46 17.84 12.08
N ILE A 61 11.66 17.35 12.37
CA ILE A 61 11.90 15.97 12.84
C ILE A 61 11.96 15.97 14.37
N VAL A 62 11.08 15.21 15.03
CA VAL A 62 11.04 15.06 16.49
C VAL A 62 11.50 13.65 16.86
N VAL A 63 12.68 13.54 17.48
CA VAL A 63 13.23 12.26 17.96
C VAL A 63 12.95 12.15 19.45
N ILE A 64 12.05 11.24 19.85
CA ILE A 64 11.76 10.96 21.26
C ILE A 64 12.56 9.72 21.67
N GLY A 65 13.68 9.92 22.37
CA GLY A 65 14.41 8.84 23.02
C GLY A 65 13.61 8.29 24.20
N SER A 66 13.60 6.97 24.40
CA SER A 66 12.91 6.29 25.51
C SER A 66 13.61 6.44 26.88
N GLY A 67 14.18 7.61 27.15
CA GLY A 67 14.66 7.98 28.49
C GLY A 67 13.53 8.57 29.31
N LYS A 68 13.46 8.25 30.60
CA LYS A 68 12.41 8.72 31.53
C LYS A 68 12.30 10.25 31.62
N ASP A 69 13.33 10.97 31.16
CA ASP A 69 13.43 12.44 31.10
C ASP A 69 13.54 12.98 29.65
N GLY A 70 12.99 12.25 28.67
CA GLY A 70 13.07 12.55 27.23
C GLY A 70 12.36 13.84 26.82
N LEU A 71 12.90 14.98 27.22
CA LEU A 71 12.49 16.29 26.72
C LEU A 71 12.85 16.36 25.23
N PRO A 72 11.86 16.55 24.33
CA PRO A 72 12.12 16.63 22.91
C PRO A 72 12.92 17.90 22.61
N LEU A 73 14.14 17.73 22.08
CA LEU A 73 14.93 18.85 21.56
C LEU A 73 14.33 19.28 20.21
N ILE A 74 13.67 20.44 20.20
CA ILE A 74 13.18 21.07 18.98
C ILE A 74 14.29 21.99 18.46
N LEU A 75 15.02 21.55 17.44
CA LEU A 75 15.91 22.42 16.68
C LEU A 75 15.09 23.18 15.63
N GLY A 76 14.70 24.42 15.97
CA GLY A 76 14.10 25.37 15.03
C GLY A 76 15.17 26.22 14.38
N GLY A 77 15.31 26.13 13.04
CA GLY A 77 16.03 27.11 12.23
C GLY A 77 15.10 28.23 11.75
N ASN A 78 15.67 29.42 11.55
CA ASN A 78 15.03 30.70 11.17
C ASN A 78 13.92 30.60 10.12
#